data_AF-A0AAV2FHN2-F1
#
_entry.id   AF-A0AAV2FHN2-F1
#
_cell.length_a   1.000
_cell.length_b   1.000
_cell.length_c   1.000
_cell.angle_alpha   90.00
_cell.angle_beta   90.00
_cell.angle_gamma   90.00
#
_symmetry.space_group_name_H-M   'P 1'
#
loop_
_entity.id
_entity.type
_entity.pdbx_description
1 polymer ?
#
loop_
_entity_poly.entity_id
_entity_poly.type
_entity_poly.pdbx_seq_one_letter_code
_entity_poly.pdbx_strand_id
1 'polypeptide(L)'
;MIHSSICIVIYCIYLLLPIYGSIGSLGVHNSKACVYNITARNLVIRESDNGVRIKTWQGGSGSVSNIHFENIQMENVRNCMMIDQYYCNAKSCSNQTSAVYINDISFRNIKGTYDVRNAPVRFACSDAVACTNITLSEVELLPHEGELLDDPFCWNAYGVEETVTIPPVDCLNDGEPQNVGELDNYVCS
;
A
#
# COMPACT_ATOMS: atom_id res chain seq x y z
N MET A 1 -12.30 4.90 7.86
CA MET A 1 -12.17 3.49 7.45
C MET A 1 -13.21 3.25 6.36
N ILE A 2 -12.79 2.95 5.13
CA ILE A 2 -13.70 2.74 3.99
C ILE A 2 -14.05 1.24 3.96
N HIS A 3 -15.34 0.91 4.13
CA HIS A 3 -15.87 -0.45 4.10
C HIS A 3 -16.76 -0.61 2.85
N SER A 4 -16.14 -0.92 1.71
CA SER A 4 -16.76 -1.32 0.42
C SER A 4 -17.73 -0.34 -0.27
N SER A 5 -17.54 -0.20 -1.59
CA SER A 5 -18.47 0.41 -2.55
C SER A 5 -18.63 1.94 -2.51
N ILE A 6 -17.54 2.72 -2.58
CA ILE A 6 -17.61 4.17 -2.85
C ILE A 6 -16.37 4.66 -3.61
N CYS A 7 -16.55 5.32 -4.77
CA CYS A 7 -15.57 6.22 -5.37
C CYS A 7 -15.33 7.38 -4.39
N ILE A 8 -14.19 7.40 -3.70
CA ILE A 8 -13.86 8.46 -2.75
C ILE A 8 -12.60 9.15 -3.24
N VAL A 9 -12.72 10.44 -3.55
CA VAL A 9 -11.57 11.34 -3.61
C VAL A 9 -11.39 11.95 -2.22
N ILE A 10 -10.32 11.57 -1.52
CA ILE A 10 -10.02 12.16 -0.21
C ILE A 10 -9.26 13.47 -0.48
N TYR A 11 -9.98 14.58 -0.40
CA TYR A 11 -9.38 15.92 -0.39
C TYR A 11 -9.14 16.37 1.06
N CYS A 12 -7.89 16.76 1.33
CA CYS A 12 -7.51 17.71 2.37
C CYS A 12 -8.14 17.50 3.76
N ILE A 13 -7.44 16.75 4.62
CA ILE A 13 -7.66 16.81 6.07
C ILE A 13 -6.28 17.00 6.69
N TYR A 14 -6.07 18.13 7.38
CA TYR A 14 -5.04 18.23 8.41
C TYR A 14 -5.31 17.09 9.40
N LEU A 15 -4.59 15.97 9.25
CA LEU A 15 -4.68 14.82 10.14
C LEU A 15 -3.89 15.16 11.41
N LEU A 16 -4.45 16.05 12.24
CA LEU A 16 -3.91 16.43 13.56
C LEU A 16 -4.36 15.48 14.69
N LEU A 17 -4.94 14.33 14.33
CA LEU A 17 -5.35 13.27 15.25
C LEU A 17 -4.92 11.93 14.64
N PRO A 18 -4.63 10.89 15.44
CA PRO A 18 -4.20 9.58 14.98
C PRO A 18 -5.35 8.86 14.26
N ILE A 19 -5.66 9.29 13.05
CA ILE A 19 -6.64 8.65 12.17
C ILE A 19 -5.82 7.91 11.12
N TYR A 20 -5.78 6.59 11.27
CA TYR A 20 -5.07 5.67 10.38
C TYR A 20 -5.54 5.83 8.92
N GLY A 21 -4.70 6.43 8.07
CA GLY A 21 -4.93 6.51 6.62
C GLY A 21 -4.87 5.12 6.01
N SER A 22 -6.02 4.48 5.80
CA SER A 22 -6.08 3.08 5.35
C SER A 22 -7.26 2.86 4.41
N ILE A 23 -6.98 2.29 3.24
CA ILE A 23 -7.98 1.63 2.40
C ILE A 23 -8.11 0.19 2.94
N GLY A 24 -9.32 -0.18 3.39
CA GLY A 24 -9.62 -1.48 4.00
C GLY A 24 -9.79 -1.47 5.53
N SER A 25 -9.79 -2.64 6.18
CA SER A 25 -9.51 -3.97 5.60
C SER A 25 -10.58 -4.45 4.62
N LEU A 26 -10.16 -5.01 3.48
CA LEU A 26 -11.05 -5.55 2.44
C LEU A 26 -11.00 -7.09 2.39
N GLY A 27 -12.13 -7.75 2.10
CA GLY A 27 -12.17 -9.22 1.91
C GLY A 27 -12.34 -10.05 3.18
N VAL A 28 -12.86 -9.45 4.27
CA VAL A 28 -13.11 -10.17 5.54
C VAL A 28 -14.00 -11.39 5.31
N HIS A 29 -13.73 -12.51 6.00
CA HIS A 29 -14.46 -13.77 5.85
C HIS A 29 -14.48 -14.32 4.41
N ASN A 30 -13.38 -14.17 3.67
CA ASN A 30 -13.25 -14.60 2.27
C ASN A 30 -14.26 -13.92 1.34
N SER A 31 -14.75 -12.73 1.72
CA SER A 31 -15.67 -11.96 0.89
C SER A 31 -14.97 -11.36 -0.33
N LYS A 32 -15.76 -11.10 -1.37
CA LYS A 32 -15.33 -10.32 -2.52
C LYS A 32 -15.38 -8.83 -2.19
N ALA A 33 -14.31 -8.10 -2.46
CA ALA A 33 -14.24 -6.66 -2.29
C ALA A 33 -13.71 -5.98 -3.56
N CYS A 34 -14.32 -4.88 -3.94
CA CYS A 34 -14.02 -4.15 -5.16
C CYS A 34 -13.81 -2.68 -4.84
N VAL A 35 -12.61 -2.17 -5.13
CA VAL A 35 -12.25 -0.76 -4.96
C VAL A 35 -11.56 -0.29 -6.24
N TYR A 36 -12.02 0.83 -6.77
CA TYR A 36 -11.47 1.38 -8.02
C TYR A 36 -11.45 2.90 -7.95
N ASN A 37 -10.45 3.52 -8.59
CA ASN A 37 -10.38 4.96 -8.83
C ASN A 37 -10.46 5.80 -7.55
N ILE A 38 -9.50 5.60 -6.65
CA ILE A 38 -9.34 6.41 -5.44
C ILE A 38 -8.11 7.26 -5.59
N THR A 39 -8.25 8.56 -5.33
CA THR A 39 -7.11 9.47 -5.20
C THR A 39 -7.10 10.08 -3.81
N ALA A 40 -5.98 9.95 -3.12
CA ALA A 40 -5.69 10.63 -1.87
C ALA A 40 -4.52 11.59 -2.12
N ARG A 41 -4.79 12.90 -2.06
CA ARG A 41 -3.82 13.90 -2.48
C ARG A 41 -3.77 15.16 -1.63
N ASN A 42 -2.63 15.86 -1.68
CA ASN A 42 -2.37 17.10 -0.96
C ASN A 42 -2.59 16.93 0.55
N LEU A 43 -1.90 15.92 1.13
CA LEU A 43 -2.05 15.55 2.53
C LEU A 43 -0.80 15.90 3.32
N VAL A 44 -0.99 16.24 4.59
CA VAL A 44 0.09 16.34 5.58
C VAL A 44 -0.23 15.36 6.71
N ILE A 45 0.66 14.39 6.93
CA ILE A 45 0.51 13.34 7.93
C ILE A 45 1.65 13.48 8.94
N ARG A 46 1.31 13.65 10.22
CA ARG A 46 2.28 13.88 11.29
C ARG A 46 2.06 12.90 12.44
N GLU A 47 3.13 12.52 13.13
CA GLU A 47 3.07 11.80 14.41
C GLU A 47 2.13 10.58 14.35
N SER A 48 2.21 9.81 13.26
CA SER A 48 1.27 8.74 12.95
C SER A 48 1.99 7.41 12.77
N ASP A 49 1.35 6.33 13.20
CA ASP A 49 1.86 4.99 12.93
C ASP A 49 1.87 4.67 11.43
N ASN A 50 0.99 5.29 10.63
CA ASN A 50 0.85 4.97 9.21
C ASN A 50 0.64 6.24 8.39
N GLY A 51 1.28 6.29 7.22
CA GLY A 51 1.03 7.27 6.17
C GLY A 51 -0.12 6.81 5.28
N VAL A 52 0.23 6.26 4.13
CA VAL A 52 -0.72 5.68 3.17
C VAL A 52 -0.65 4.16 3.21
N ARG A 53 -1.82 3.52 3.39
CA ARG A 53 -1.89 2.07 3.57
C ARG A 53 -3.03 1.43 2.79
N ILE A 54 -2.74 0.34 2.08
CA ILE A 54 -3.72 -0.60 1.54
C ILE A 54 -3.64 -1.89 2.35
N LYS A 55 -4.79 -2.35 2.88
CA LYS A 55 -4.84 -3.55 3.71
C LYS A 55 -5.95 -4.49 3.25
N THR A 56 -5.60 -5.75 2.96
CA THR A 56 -6.56 -6.78 2.54
C THR A 56 -6.42 -8.03 3.41
N TRP A 57 -7.53 -8.73 3.60
CA TRP A 57 -7.57 -9.99 4.34
C TRP A 57 -7.00 -11.13 3.50
N GLN A 58 -6.26 -12.03 4.15
CA GLN A 58 -5.95 -13.33 3.55
C GLN A 58 -7.23 -14.10 3.25
N GLY A 59 -7.29 -14.76 2.10
CA GLY A 59 -8.47 -15.52 1.66
C GLY A 59 -9.55 -14.67 0.96
N GLY A 60 -9.42 -13.34 0.99
CA GLY A 60 -10.31 -12.42 0.25
C GLY A 60 -10.24 -12.61 -1.26
N SER A 61 -11.18 -11.99 -1.98
CA SER A 61 -11.24 -12.01 -3.45
C SER A 61 -11.73 -10.66 -4.01
N GLY A 62 -11.71 -10.48 -5.33
CA GLY A 62 -12.04 -9.22 -6.00
C GLY A 62 -10.79 -8.40 -6.32
N SER A 63 -10.91 -7.08 -6.45
CA SER A 63 -9.82 -6.21 -6.89
C SER A 63 -9.77 -4.84 -6.22
N VAL A 64 -8.54 -4.31 -6.10
CA VAL A 64 -8.23 -2.93 -5.78
C VAL A 64 -7.39 -2.39 -6.92
N SER A 65 -7.89 -1.39 -7.65
CA SER A 65 -7.12 -0.84 -8.77
C SER A 65 -7.31 0.64 -9.02
N ASN A 66 -6.36 1.24 -9.75
CA ASN A 66 -6.36 2.66 -10.09
C ASN A 66 -6.41 3.53 -8.83
N ILE A 67 -5.39 3.36 -7.97
CA ILE A 67 -5.26 4.08 -6.70
C ILE A 67 -4.07 5.02 -6.75
N HIS A 68 -4.30 6.30 -6.44
CA HIS A 68 -3.28 7.33 -6.52
C HIS A 68 -3.05 8.01 -5.16
N PHE A 69 -1.83 7.94 -4.66
CA PHE A 69 -1.34 8.69 -3.51
C PHE A 69 -0.40 9.81 -4.02
N GLU A 70 -0.82 11.07 -3.90
CA GLU A 70 -0.16 12.19 -4.58
C GLU A 70 0.10 13.39 -3.66
N ASN A 71 1.28 14.01 -3.76
CA ASN A 71 1.59 15.25 -3.03
C ASN A 71 1.36 15.10 -1.51
N ILE A 72 2.07 14.17 -0.88
CA ILE A 72 1.90 13.85 0.54
C ILE A 72 3.17 14.22 1.30
N GLN A 73 3.01 15.07 2.32
CA GLN A 73 4.08 15.43 3.24
C GLN A 73 3.95 14.61 4.53
N MET A 74 5.04 13.97 4.96
CA MET A 74 5.10 13.19 6.19
C MET A 74 6.04 13.80 7.24
N GLU A 75 5.69 13.66 8.51
CA GLU A 75 6.52 14.09 9.63
C GLU A 75 6.43 13.05 10.75
N ASN A 76 7.56 12.43 11.09
CA ASN A 76 7.62 11.39 12.13
C ASN A 76 6.56 10.29 11.96
N VAL A 77 6.45 9.72 10.76
CA VAL A 77 5.49 8.66 10.43
C VAL A 77 6.18 7.29 10.48
N ARG A 78 5.61 6.29 11.15
CA ARG A 78 6.28 4.99 11.30
C ARG A 78 6.26 4.10 10.05
N ASN A 79 5.09 3.93 9.42
CA ASN A 79 4.95 3.15 8.18
C ASN A 79 4.42 4.08 7.08
N CYS A 80 5.31 4.69 6.31
CA CYS A 80 4.95 5.73 5.35
C CYS A 80 4.12 5.18 4.19
N MET A 81 4.62 4.15 3.49
CA MET A 81 3.94 3.53 2.37
C MET A 81 3.79 2.03 2.61
N MET A 82 2.54 1.55 2.70
CA MET A 82 2.28 0.17 3.07
C MET A 82 1.22 -0.50 2.21
N ILE A 83 1.54 -1.67 1.70
CA ILE A 83 0.57 -2.64 1.17
C ILE A 83 0.71 -3.91 2.01
N ASP A 84 -0.39 -4.39 2.58
CA ASP A 84 -0.39 -5.59 3.41
C ASP A 84 -1.59 -6.48 3.11
N GLN A 85 -1.31 -7.59 2.43
CA GLN A 85 -2.30 -8.62 2.10
C GLN A 85 -2.39 -9.76 3.11
N TYR A 86 -1.58 -9.72 4.16
CA TYR A 86 -1.52 -10.77 5.19
C TYR A 86 -2.40 -10.46 6.41
N TYR A 87 -3.35 -9.52 6.29
CA TYR A 87 -4.16 -9.12 7.43
C TYR A 87 -5.10 -10.25 7.89
N CYS A 88 -5.07 -10.52 9.19
CA CYS A 88 -5.95 -11.48 9.82
C CYS A 88 -6.13 -11.20 11.34
N ASN A 89 -7.17 -11.78 11.96
CA ASN A 89 -7.47 -11.57 13.38
C ASN A 89 -6.84 -12.60 14.34
N ALA A 90 -6.10 -13.59 13.83
CA ALA A 90 -5.47 -14.62 14.66
C ALA A 90 -3.97 -14.35 14.88
N LYS A 91 -3.41 -14.89 15.97
CA LYS A 91 -1.96 -14.77 16.29
C LYS A 91 -1.06 -15.42 15.24
N SER A 92 -1.59 -16.36 14.47
CA SER A 92 -0.94 -17.01 13.33
C SER A 92 -2.03 -17.35 12.32
N CYS A 93 -1.78 -17.07 11.06
CA CYS A 93 -2.70 -17.33 9.96
C CYS A 93 -1.99 -18.21 8.95
N SER A 94 -2.65 -19.29 8.55
CA SER A 94 -2.17 -20.13 7.46
C SER A 94 -2.22 -19.33 6.16
N ASN A 95 -1.18 -19.42 5.34
CA ASN A 95 -1.21 -18.84 4.00
C ASN A 95 -2.42 -19.38 3.23
N GLN A 96 -3.25 -18.47 2.74
CA GLN A 96 -4.42 -18.77 1.93
C GLN A 96 -4.06 -18.62 0.45
N THR A 97 -4.71 -19.42 -0.40
CA THR A 97 -4.45 -19.44 -1.84
C THR A 97 -5.24 -18.39 -2.63
N SER A 98 -6.10 -17.63 -1.96
CA SER A 98 -6.83 -16.49 -2.55
C SER A 98 -6.47 -15.19 -1.84
N ALA A 99 -6.43 -14.11 -2.61
CA ALA A 99 -6.31 -12.75 -2.11
C ALA A 99 -7.01 -11.77 -3.08
N VAL A 100 -7.27 -10.56 -2.58
CA VAL A 100 -7.78 -9.46 -3.41
C VAL A 100 -6.66 -9.05 -4.38
N TYR A 101 -6.93 -8.97 -5.68
CA TYR A 101 -5.92 -8.55 -6.65
C TYR A 101 -5.66 -7.04 -6.54
N ILE A 102 -4.40 -6.63 -6.35
CA ILE A 102 -4.01 -5.21 -6.24
C ILE A 102 -3.22 -4.85 -7.49
N ASN A 103 -3.70 -3.90 -8.27
CA ASN A 103 -3.08 -3.51 -9.53
C ASN A 103 -3.17 -2.00 -9.75
N ASP A 104 -2.17 -1.39 -10.40
CA ASP A 104 -2.21 0.03 -10.78
C ASP A 104 -2.33 0.96 -9.57
N ILE A 105 -1.27 0.95 -8.77
CA ILE A 105 -1.13 1.76 -7.55
C ILE A 105 0.03 2.73 -7.76
N SER A 106 -0.22 4.03 -7.68
CA SER A 106 0.83 5.04 -7.83
C SER A 106 1.10 5.80 -6.54
N PHE A 107 2.37 5.89 -6.17
CA PHE A 107 2.88 6.75 -5.09
C PHE A 107 3.73 7.84 -5.72
N ARG A 108 3.20 9.06 -5.77
CA ARG A 108 3.83 10.19 -6.48
C ARG A 108 4.02 11.41 -5.58
N ASN A 109 5.22 11.99 -5.61
CA ASN A 109 5.57 13.18 -4.84
C ASN A 109 5.23 13.04 -3.35
N ILE A 110 5.80 12.00 -2.72
CA ILE A 110 5.64 11.71 -1.29
C ILE A 110 6.97 12.02 -0.59
N LYS A 111 6.97 13.03 0.28
CA LYS A 111 8.18 13.55 0.89
C LYS A 111 8.06 13.67 2.41
N GLY A 112 9.17 13.60 3.13
CA GLY A 112 9.20 13.94 4.55
C GLY A 112 10.03 13.01 5.42
N THR A 113 9.58 12.83 6.66
CA THR A 113 10.35 12.07 7.66
C THR A 113 9.62 10.88 8.26
N TYR A 114 10.38 9.83 8.58
CA TYR A 114 9.89 8.59 9.18
C TYR A 114 10.58 8.23 10.49
N ASP A 115 9.87 7.47 11.30
CA ASP A 115 10.36 6.93 12.57
C ASP A 115 11.16 5.63 12.29
N VAL A 116 12.47 5.68 12.55
CA VAL A 116 13.45 4.62 12.22
C VAL A 116 13.23 3.28 12.93
N ARG A 117 12.24 3.17 13.83
CA ARG A 117 11.85 1.88 14.41
C ARG A 117 11.43 0.86 13.35
N ASN A 118 10.94 1.32 12.20
CA ASN A 118 10.57 0.47 11.06
C ASN A 118 11.09 1.09 9.74
N ALA A 119 11.23 0.24 8.71
CA ALA A 119 11.42 0.71 7.35
C ALA A 119 10.20 1.51 6.86
N PRO A 120 10.39 2.61 6.10
CA PRO A 120 9.30 3.48 5.69
C PRO A 120 8.42 2.86 4.59
N VAL A 121 8.95 1.90 3.82
CA VAL A 121 8.28 1.27 2.68
C VAL A 121 8.13 -0.22 2.93
N ARG A 122 6.89 -0.72 2.84
CA ARG A 122 6.58 -2.14 3.00
C ARG A 122 5.45 -2.59 2.08
N PHE A 123 5.77 -3.39 1.08
CA PHE A 123 4.82 -4.02 0.17
C PHE A 123 4.81 -5.54 0.36
N ALA A 124 3.87 -6.05 1.15
CA ALA A 124 3.70 -7.48 1.40
C ALA A 124 2.45 -8.01 0.68
N CYS A 125 2.65 -8.59 -0.49
CA CYS A 125 1.60 -9.15 -1.32
C CYS A 125 1.53 -10.67 -1.20
N SER A 126 0.37 -11.27 -1.43
CA SER A 126 0.11 -12.69 -1.22
C SER A 126 0.98 -13.55 -2.15
N ASP A 127 1.48 -14.70 -1.67
CA ASP A 127 2.20 -15.69 -2.51
C ASP A 127 1.39 -16.14 -3.73
N ALA A 128 0.06 -16.18 -3.59
CA ALA A 128 -0.85 -16.66 -4.64
C ALA A 128 -1.29 -15.58 -5.63
N VAL A 129 -1.30 -14.31 -5.21
CA VAL A 129 -1.78 -13.19 -6.03
C VAL A 129 -0.83 -12.01 -5.79
N ALA A 130 0.00 -11.72 -6.79
CA ALA A 130 0.95 -10.62 -6.73
C ALA A 130 0.25 -9.25 -6.76
N CYS A 131 0.90 -8.24 -6.21
CA CYS A 131 0.57 -6.85 -6.55
C CYS A 131 1.34 -6.45 -7.81
N THR A 132 0.66 -5.82 -8.77
CA THR A 132 1.23 -5.49 -10.06
C THR A 132 1.07 -4.00 -10.39
N ASN A 133 1.90 -3.51 -11.31
CA ASN A 133 1.86 -2.13 -11.79
C ASN A 133 1.92 -1.11 -10.63
N ILE A 134 2.82 -1.32 -9.67
CA ILE A 134 3.14 -0.32 -8.64
C ILE A 134 4.09 0.71 -9.25
N THR A 135 3.76 1.98 -9.13
CA THR A 135 4.62 3.07 -9.64
C THR A 135 5.09 3.94 -8.48
N LEU A 136 6.40 4.11 -8.36
CA LEU A 136 7.03 5.07 -7.44
C LEU A 136 7.63 6.22 -8.23
N SER A 137 7.33 7.46 -7.84
CA SER A 137 7.88 8.66 -8.47
C SER A 137 8.00 9.80 -7.48
N GLU A 138 9.13 10.49 -7.48
CA GLU A 138 9.45 11.61 -6.60
C GLU A 138 9.25 11.30 -5.10
N VAL A 139 9.68 10.13 -4.65
CA VAL A 139 9.58 9.70 -3.24
C VAL A 139 10.88 10.00 -2.48
N GLU A 140 10.79 10.78 -1.42
CA GLU A 140 11.93 11.15 -0.56
C GLU A 140 11.55 11.12 0.92
N LEU A 141 11.94 10.04 1.61
CA LEU A 141 11.65 9.77 3.01
C LEU A 141 12.97 9.63 3.78
N LEU A 142 13.18 10.54 4.73
CA LEU A 142 14.39 10.60 5.55
C LEU A 142 14.07 10.23 7.00
N PRO A 143 15.04 9.77 7.79
CA PRO A 143 14.87 9.61 9.24
C PRO A 143 14.39 10.92 9.87
N HIS A 144 13.38 10.84 10.74
CA HIS A 144 13.00 11.97 11.59
C HIS A 144 14.11 12.26 12.61
N GLU A 145 14.64 11.20 13.20
CA GLU A 145 15.84 11.18 14.04
C GLU A 145 16.64 9.91 13.73
N GLY A 146 17.96 9.96 13.93
CA GLY A 146 18.86 8.81 13.73
C GLY A 146 19.39 8.68 12.31
N GLU A 147 19.87 7.48 11.99
CA GLU A 147 20.48 7.15 10.69
C GLU A 147 19.47 6.56 9.71
N LEU A 148 19.81 6.63 8.41
CA LEU A 148 18.99 6.07 7.34
C LEU A 148 18.88 4.55 7.50
N LEU A 149 17.65 4.07 7.63
CA LEU A 149 17.33 2.66 7.55
C LEU A 149 16.98 2.29 6.10
N ASP A 150 17.97 1.75 5.39
CA ASP A 150 17.88 1.31 4.00
C ASP A 150 17.47 -0.18 3.91
N ASP A 151 16.24 -0.47 4.32
CA ASP A 151 15.69 -1.84 4.34
C ASP A 151 14.22 -1.85 3.88
N PRO A 152 13.91 -1.39 2.66
CA PRO A 152 12.56 -1.49 2.12
C PRO A 152 12.16 -2.97 2.03
N PHE A 153 10.90 -3.27 2.34
CA PHE A 153 10.39 -4.63 2.21
C PHE A 153 9.45 -4.76 1.02
N CYS A 154 9.75 -5.68 0.11
CA CYS A 154 8.86 -6.07 -0.98
C CYS A 154 8.73 -7.60 -1.01
N TRP A 155 7.51 -8.08 -1.16
CA TRP A 155 7.23 -9.51 -1.35
C TRP A 155 6.10 -9.68 -2.34
N ASN A 156 6.35 -10.45 -3.40
CA ASN A 156 5.46 -10.66 -4.54
C ASN A 156 4.83 -9.36 -5.09
N ALA A 157 5.64 -8.31 -5.16
CA ALA A 157 5.24 -6.98 -5.60
C ALA A 157 6.05 -6.59 -6.84
N TYR A 158 5.34 -6.13 -7.88
CA TYR A 158 5.90 -5.80 -9.18
C TYR A 158 5.58 -4.35 -9.54
N GLY A 159 6.57 -3.65 -10.06
CA GLY A 159 6.46 -2.23 -10.27
C GLY A 159 7.72 -1.59 -10.81
N VAL A 160 7.71 -0.28 -10.88
CA VAL A 160 8.82 0.53 -11.39
C VAL A 160 9.03 1.78 -10.53
N GLU A 161 10.29 2.17 -10.42
CA GLU A 161 10.71 3.51 -9.97
C GLU A 161 10.89 4.41 -11.20
N GLU A 162 9.99 5.36 -11.42
CA GLU A 162 10.12 6.34 -12.53
C GLU A 162 11.25 7.36 -12.25
N THR A 163 11.59 7.56 -10.98
CA THR A 163 12.67 8.41 -10.49
C THR A 163 13.34 7.74 -9.31
N VAL A 164 14.63 8.02 -9.07
CA VAL A 164 15.34 7.57 -7.87
C VAL A 164 14.57 7.92 -6.60
N THR A 165 14.33 6.94 -5.74
CA THR A 165 13.69 7.15 -4.44
C THR A 165 14.72 7.21 -3.31
N ILE A 166 14.35 7.84 -2.19
CA ILE A 166 15.09 7.78 -0.93
C ILE A 166 14.16 7.26 0.16
N PRO A 167 14.48 6.16 0.85
CA PRO A 167 15.50 5.17 0.45
C PRO A 167 15.18 4.55 -0.93
N PRO A 168 16.16 3.96 -1.64
CA PRO A 168 15.91 3.13 -2.83
C PRO A 168 14.91 2.01 -2.51
N VAL A 169 14.10 1.57 -3.47
CA VAL A 169 13.14 0.45 -3.31
C VAL A 169 13.47 -0.66 -4.32
N ASP A 170 14.75 -1.04 -4.37
CA ASP A 170 15.31 -2.06 -5.27
C ASP A 170 14.72 -3.48 -5.07
N CYS A 171 13.86 -3.67 -4.07
CA CYS A 171 13.15 -4.92 -3.81
C CYS A 171 11.92 -5.14 -4.71
N LEU A 172 11.44 -4.12 -5.44
CA LEU A 172 10.35 -4.26 -6.40
C LEU A 172 10.81 -5.11 -7.58
N ASN A 173 9.98 -6.07 -7.99
CA ASN A 173 10.29 -6.90 -9.15
C ASN A 173 9.90 -6.16 -10.43
N ASP A 174 10.78 -6.22 -11.43
CA ASP A 174 10.48 -5.74 -12.78
C ASP A 174 9.49 -6.67 -13.51
N GLY A 175 8.73 -6.10 -14.45
CA GLY A 175 7.87 -6.86 -15.36
C GLY A 175 6.59 -7.37 -14.70
N GLU A 176 6.15 -8.57 -15.13
CA GLU A 176 4.90 -9.20 -14.68
C GLU A 176 5.19 -10.56 -14.02
N PRO A 177 4.38 -11.00 -13.05
CA PRO A 177 4.53 -12.30 -12.41
C PRO A 177 4.36 -13.44 -13.43
N GLN A 178 5.20 -14.48 -13.32
CA GLN A 178 5.21 -15.61 -14.27
C GLN A 178 3.90 -16.42 -14.31
N ASN A 179 3.08 -16.33 -13.26
CA ASN A 179 1.74 -16.95 -13.19
C ASN A 179 0.72 -15.88 -12.81
N VAL A 180 0.18 -15.19 -13.81
CA VAL A 180 -1.01 -14.37 -13.65
C VAL A 180 -2.18 -15.35 -13.50
N GLY A 181 -2.53 -15.74 -12.28
CA GLY A 181 -3.73 -16.57 -12.04
C GLY A 181 -4.95 -15.96 -12.73
N GLU A 182 -5.85 -16.79 -13.26
CA GLU A 182 -6.97 -16.41 -14.13
C GLU A 182 -7.60 -15.06 -13.72
N LEU A 183 -7.28 -14.01 -14.47
CA LEU A 183 -7.66 -12.62 -14.20
C LEU A 183 -9.19 -12.45 -14.06
N ASP A 184 -9.94 -13.34 -14.72
CA ASP A 184 -11.39 -13.45 -14.73
C ASP A 184 -11.99 -13.65 -13.32
N ASN A 185 -11.24 -14.25 -12.38
CA ASN A 185 -11.69 -14.44 -11.01
C ASN A 185 -11.66 -13.15 -10.17
N TYR A 186 -10.97 -12.10 -10.64
CA TYR A 186 -10.81 -10.82 -9.94
C TYR A 186 -11.67 -9.70 -10.53
N VAL A 187 -12.39 -9.95 -11.63
CA VAL A 187 -13.19 -8.94 -12.31
C VAL A 187 -14.32 -8.46 -11.40
N CYS A 188 -14.30 -7.17 -11.11
CA CYS A 188 -15.39 -6.44 -10.49
C CYS A 188 -16.20 -5.80 -11.62
N SER A 189 -17.39 -6.34 -11.89
CA SER A 189 -18.38 -5.81 -12.83
C SER A 189 -19.16 -4.64 -12.26
#